data_AF-A0A162WVK7-F1
#
_entry.id   AF-A0A162WVK7-F1
#
_cell.length_a   1.000
_cell.length_b   1.000
_cell.length_c   1.000
_cell.angle_alpha   90.00
_cell.angle_beta   90.00
_cell.angle_gamma   90.00
#
_symmetry.space_group_name_H-M   'P 1'
#
loop_
_entity.id
_entity.type
_entity.pdbx_description
1 polymer ?
#
loop_
_entity_poly.entity_id
_entity_poly.type
_entity_poly.pdbx_seq_one_letter_code
_entity_poly.pdbx_strand_id
1 'polypeptide(L)'
;MFMSTLSPNKSTNKCGIRAIRAIRAIRAIRAIRAIRAMFPYETEMYDKQQFFAMTIEQKSHDDDGVSDEILTFRLPNNRVPGKDQFSKQMLKTQGVIDLVVGELLDVPDGTYMSAETEWQNASRSDILYKPRLAIQNSLPPILIEIQLTVNEPFMQRLVSYSQSALSIYKTYPIVLIVCTDRVSPIQLMAKFKPISGKPWMSSLLATDFWAQSCFIVSKLTLSGIAPSDQLTPLQALSSFLTEASPTLYGHPFAENRTIRQLYHIAMAISENQVECDKDVSNVVDIICYNNEKILMKADAALFGVSGSSKAKNLIERALVFNAAAKRKYYQTVDSDSDSSLEPLPKLKGKTRETIQDKKQDDLEFVIKYRKNLIGKMNWKTCLSVGHEKNLCEDYSTGESLRQFFYNATKK
;
A
#
# COMPACT_ATOMS: atom_id res chain seq x y z
N MET A 1 -68.88 20.93 9.41
CA MET A 1 -69.03 19.51 9.82
C MET A 1 -68.37 18.66 8.74
N PHE A 2 -67.08 18.38 8.85
CA PHE A 2 -66.37 17.33 8.11
C PHE A 2 -65.07 16.99 8.86
N MET A 3 -64.75 15.70 8.82
CA MET A 3 -63.89 14.94 9.74
C MET A 3 -62.41 15.34 9.78
N SER A 4 -61.84 15.32 10.98
CA SER A 4 -60.39 15.23 11.22
C SER A 4 -59.99 13.75 11.33
N THR A 5 -59.16 13.27 10.40
CA THR A 5 -58.47 11.98 10.50
C THR A 5 -57.05 12.19 11.05
N LEU A 6 -56.77 11.54 12.18
CA LEU A 6 -55.42 11.34 12.73
C LEU A 6 -54.69 10.28 11.90
N SER A 7 -53.44 10.57 11.52
CA SER A 7 -52.45 9.57 11.11
C SER A 7 -51.18 9.76 11.94
N PRO A 8 -50.64 8.74 12.62
CA PRO A 8 -49.44 8.87 13.42
C PRO A 8 -48.18 8.74 12.55
N ASN A 9 -47.30 9.73 12.70
CA ASN A 9 -45.98 9.82 12.11
C ASN A 9 -45.07 8.65 12.55
N LYS A 10 -44.57 7.86 11.59
CA LYS A 10 -43.44 6.94 11.77
C LYS A 10 -42.12 7.71 11.66
N SER A 11 -41.57 8.19 12.78
CA SER A 11 -40.25 8.83 12.80
C SER A 11 -39.30 8.26 13.86
N THR A 12 -39.02 6.96 13.85
CA THR A 12 -38.00 6.39 14.74
C THR A 12 -37.26 5.24 14.07
N ASN A 13 -36.15 5.53 13.37
CA ASN A 13 -35.02 4.59 13.21
C ASN A 13 -33.78 5.14 12.45
N LYS A 14 -33.68 6.45 12.20
CA LYS A 14 -32.48 7.01 11.54
C LYS A 14 -31.29 7.24 12.48
N CYS A 15 -31.52 7.32 13.80
CA CYS A 15 -30.47 7.64 14.77
C CYS A 15 -29.62 6.41 15.18
N GLY A 16 -30.24 5.24 15.37
CA GLY A 16 -29.53 3.99 15.73
C GLY A 16 -28.57 3.48 14.64
N ILE A 17 -28.93 3.64 13.36
CA ILE A 17 -28.07 3.21 12.23
C ILE A 17 -26.81 4.09 12.12
N ARG A 18 -26.92 5.39 12.45
CA ARG A 18 -25.76 6.30 12.46
C ARG A 18 -24.82 5.98 13.62
N ALA A 19 -25.36 5.68 14.80
CA ALA A 19 -24.56 5.28 15.96
C ALA A 19 -23.78 3.97 15.72
N ILE A 20 -24.41 2.96 15.11
CA ILE A 20 -23.74 1.68 14.79
C ILE A 20 -22.63 1.86 13.74
N ARG A 21 -22.83 2.73 12.74
CA ARG A 21 -21.79 3.05 11.75
C ARG A 21 -20.60 3.80 12.38
N ALA A 22 -20.86 4.74 13.29
CA ALA A 22 -19.82 5.45 14.03
C ALA A 22 -19.00 4.51 14.93
N ILE A 23 -19.66 3.58 15.65
CA ILE A 23 -18.97 2.60 16.50
C ILE A 23 -18.11 1.64 15.67
N ARG A 24 -18.57 1.22 14.48
CA ARG A 24 -17.77 0.40 13.55
C ARG A 24 -16.58 1.16 12.98
N ALA A 25 -16.74 2.43 12.62
CA ALA A 25 -15.64 3.28 12.17
C ALA A 25 -14.59 3.49 13.27
N ILE A 26 -15.02 3.74 14.50
CA ILE A 26 -14.12 3.90 15.66
C ILE A 26 -13.37 2.58 15.97
N ARG A 27 -14.03 1.42 15.87
CA ARG A 27 -13.37 0.12 16.02
C ARG A 27 -12.38 -0.17 14.89
N ALA A 28 -12.71 0.19 13.65
CA ALA A 28 -11.78 0.07 12.52
C ALA A 28 -10.56 1.00 12.68
N ILE A 29 -10.76 2.25 13.11
CA ILE A 29 -9.67 3.21 13.38
C ILE A 29 -8.80 2.73 14.55
N ARG A 30 -9.40 2.15 15.61
CA ARG A 30 -8.65 1.55 16.73
C ARG A 30 -7.90 0.28 16.31
N ALA A 31 -8.47 -0.54 15.44
CA ALA A 31 -7.78 -1.71 14.89
C ALA A 31 -6.62 -1.29 13.98
N ILE A 32 -6.79 -0.27 13.13
CA ILE A 32 -5.72 0.29 12.29
C ILE A 32 -4.62 0.91 13.16
N ARG A 33 -4.98 1.66 14.22
CA ARG A 33 -4.00 2.20 15.18
C ARG A 33 -3.30 1.10 15.99
N ALA A 34 -3.99 0.03 16.37
CA ALA A 34 -3.39 -1.10 17.07
C ALA A 34 -2.48 -1.92 16.15
N ILE A 35 -2.84 -2.09 14.89
CA ILE A 35 -1.98 -2.67 13.84
C ILE A 35 -0.75 -1.78 13.67
N ARG A 36 -0.91 -0.46 13.51
CA ARG A 36 0.21 0.50 13.36
C ARG A 36 1.10 0.58 14.61
N ALA A 37 0.55 0.32 15.80
CA ALA A 37 1.32 0.24 17.06
C ALA A 37 1.97 -1.14 17.29
N MET A 38 1.42 -2.21 16.69
CA MET A 38 2.03 -3.55 16.64
C MET A 38 3.11 -3.68 15.56
N PHE A 39 3.18 -2.71 14.64
CA PHE A 39 4.27 -2.54 13.68
C PHE A 39 5.08 -1.26 13.98
N PRO A 40 5.92 -1.22 15.04
CA PRO A 40 6.94 -0.17 15.20
C PRO A 40 8.05 -0.23 14.12
N TYR A 41 7.92 -1.20 13.20
CA TYR A 41 8.85 -1.54 12.13
C TYR A 41 9.20 -0.41 11.18
N GLU A 42 8.41 0.65 10.99
CA GLU A 42 8.92 1.76 10.15
C GLU A 42 10.15 2.37 10.81
N THR A 43 10.07 2.80 12.07
CA THR A 43 11.20 3.35 12.84
C THR A 43 12.34 2.35 13.08
N GLU A 44 12.05 1.10 13.45
CA GLU A 44 13.10 0.09 13.69
C GLU A 44 13.77 -0.42 12.40
N MET A 45 13.04 -0.48 11.28
CA MET A 45 13.62 -0.82 9.97
C MET A 45 14.54 0.30 9.49
N TYR A 46 14.19 1.57 9.72
CA TYR A 46 15.08 2.70 9.44
C TYR A 46 16.33 2.67 10.32
N ASP A 47 16.20 2.38 11.63
CA ASP A 47 17.36 2.29 12.52
C ASP A 47 18.29 1.11 12.15
N LYS A 48 17.75 -0.06 11.80
CA LYS A 48 18.55 -1.22 11.34
C LYS A 48 19.19 -0.99 9.97
N GLN A 49 18.48 -0.37 9.02
CA GLN A 49 19.04 0.01 7.72
C GLN A 49 20.16 1.06 7.88
N GLN A 50 19.98 2.02 8.78
CA GLN A 50 20.98 3.04 9.09
C GLN A 50 22.20 2.44 9.79
N PHE A 51 22.02 1.50 10.73
CA PHE A 51 23.11 0.80 11.41
C PHE A 51 23.93 -0.09 10.46
N PHE A 52 23.27 -0.81 9.57
CA PHE A 52 23.95 -1.69 8.61
C PHE A 52 24.65 -0.90 7.50
N ALA A 53 24.03 0.19 7.00
CA ALA A 53 24.67 1.11 6.05
C ALA A 53 25.91 1.77 6.65
N MET A 54 25.86 2.23 7.91
CA MET A 54 27.04 2.74 8.64
C MET A 54 28.15 1.68 8.79
N THR A 55 27.80 0.40 8.92
CA THR A 55 28.78 -0.70 9.03
C THR A 55 29.48 -0.99 7.69
N ILE A 56 28.77 -0.82 6.57
CA ILE A 56 29.35 -0.94 5.22
C ILE A 56 30.24 0.28 4.91
N GLU A 57 29.81 1.49 5.30
CA GLU A 57 30.60 2.72 5.16
C GLU A 57 31.95 2.61 5.91
N GLN A 58 31.97 2.05 7.12
CA GLN A 58 33.20 1.79 7.89
C GLN A 58 34.12 0.72 7.27
N LYS A 59 33.57 -0.30 6.60
CA LYS A 59 34.38 -1.31 5.88
C LYS A 59 34.95 -0.82 4.56
N SER A 60 34.29 0.14 3.91
CA SER A 60 34.71 0.66 2.60
C SER A 60 35.90 1.64 2.65
N HIS A 61 36.39 1.96 3.84
CA HIS A 61 37.51 2.89 4.00
C HIS A 61 38.89 2.22 3.83
N ASP A 62 38.98 0.88 3.87
CA ASP A 62 40.23 0.12 3.84
C ASP A 62 40.29 -1.04 2.82
N ASP A 63 39.29 -1.24 1.95
CA ASP A 63 39.29 -2.36 0.98
C ASP A 63 39.17 -1.85 -0.47
N ASP A 64 40.31 -1.83 -1.17
CA ASP A 64 40.44 -1.52 -2.60
C ASP A 64 40.06 -2.73 -3.49
N GLY A 65 39.60 -3.83 -2.86
CA GLY A 65 39.03 -4.99 -3.54
C GLY A 65 37.55 -4.79 -3.84
N VAL A 66 37.20 -4.60 -5.12
CA VAL A 66 35.82 -4.83 -5.57
C VAL A 66 35.50 -6.30 -5.27
N SER A 67 34.64 -6.56 -4.29
CA SER A 67 34.19 -7.93 -4.00
C SER A 67 33.62 -8.55 -5.27
N ASP A 68 34.13 -9.72 -5.69
CA ASP A 68 33.66 -10.46 -6.89
C ASP A 68 32.14 -10.65 -6.93
N GLU A 69 31.50 -10.59 -5.77
CA GLU A 69 30.04 -10.64 -5.58
C GLU A 69 29.31 -9.48 -6.28
N ILE A 70 29.78 -8.23 -6.20
CA ILE A 70 29.08 -7.09 -6.84
C ILE A 70 29.15 -7.14 -8.37
N LEU A 71 30.23 -7.73 -8.91
CA LEU A 71 30.43 -7.85 -10.36
C LEU A 71 29.46 -8.85 -10.99
N THR A 72 29.06 -9.87 -10.23
CA THR A 72 28.10 -10.90 -10.67
C THR A 72 26.67 -10.59 -10.22
N PHE A 73 26.49 -9.68 -9.27
CA PHE A 73 25.18 -9.27 -8.77
C PHE A 73 24.35 -8.53 -9.84
N ARG A 74 23.06 -8.86 -9.87
CA ARG A 74 22.07 -8.22 -10.74
C ARG A 74 20.87 -7.79 -9.93
N LEU A 75 20.52 -6.51 -10.02
CA LEU A 75 19.32 -5.97 -9.42
C LEU A 75 18.07 -6.62 -10.03
N PRO A 76 17.09 -7.01 -9.20
CA PRO A 76 15.79 -7.47 -9.68
C PRO A 76 15.13 -6.45 -10.61
N ASN A 77 14.35 -6.93 -11.59
CA ASN A 77 13.74 -6.06 -12.60
C ASN A 77 12.81 -4.97 -12.01
N ASN A 78 12.20 -5.23 -10.86
CA ASN A 78 11.37 -4.26 -10.13
C ASN A 78 12.18 -3.28 -9.25
N ARG A 79 13.50 -3.46 -9.14
CA ARG A 79 14.44 -2.69 -8.30
C ARG A 79 15.58 -2.08 -9.10
N VAL A 80 15.34 -1.84 -10.37
CA VAL A 80 16.28 -1.12 -11.22
C VAL A 80 16.34 0.35 -10.79
N PRO A 81 17.53 0.98 -10.77
CA PRO A 81 17.67 2.40 -10.46
C PRO A 81 16.79 3.27 -11.36
N GLY A 82 16.31 4.41 -10.85
CA GLY A 82 15.39 5.29 -11.57
C GLY A 82 13.92 4.87 -11.50
N LYS A 83 13.61 3.65 -11.02
CA LYS A 83 12.24 3.30 -10.60
C LYS A 83 11.92 3.91 -9.24
N ASP A 84 10.69 4.39 -9.12
CA ASP A 84 10.23 5.25 -8.03
C ASP A 84 10.56 4.70 -6.62
N GLN A 85 10.03 3.53 -6.26
CA GLN A 85 10.14 3.00 -4.89
C GLN A 85 11.58 2.66 -4.49
N PHE A 86 12.35 2.03 -5.39
CA PHE A 86 13.72 1.63 -5.09
C PHE A 86 14.65 2.84 -4.98
N SER A 87 14.52 3.80 -5.90
CA SER A 87 15.30 5.04 -5.87
C SER A 87 15.02 5.84 -4.60
N LYS A 88 13.77 5.84 -4.12
CA LYS A 88 13.40 6.46 -2.84
C LYS A 88 14.06 5.78 -1.64
N GLN A 89 14.21 4.46 -1.65
CA GLN A 89 14.92 3.74 -0.58
C GLN A 89 16.41 4.12 -0.59
N MET A 90 17.02 4.15 -1.76
CA MET A 90 18.43 4.55 -1.90
C MET A 90 18.69 5.99 -1.44
N LEU A 91 17.83 6.94 -1.85
CA LEU A 91 17.94 8.35 -1.43
C LEU A 91 17.66 8.57 0.06
N LYS A 92 17.19 7.55 0.80
CA LYS A 92 17.04 7.65 2.26
C LYS A 92 18.27 7.16 3.04
N THR A 93 19.23 6.53 2.37
CA THR A 93 20.47 6.06 3.00
C THR A 93 21.37 7.26 3.34
N GLN A 94 21.94 7.27 4.55
CA GLN A 94 22.71 8.42 5.06
C GLN A 94 23.89 8.81 4.13
N GLY A 95 24.71 7.86 3.68
CA GLY A 95 25.77 8.18 2.71
C GLY A 95 25.29 8.79 1.40
N VAL A 96 24.08 8.46 0.93
CA VAL A 96 23.49 9.09 -0.26
C VAL A 96 22.96 10.49 0.05
N ILE A 97 22.40 10.69 1.24
CA ILE A 97 22.00 12.03 1.72
C ILE A 97 23.23 12.94 1.75
N ASP A 98 24.30 12.49 2.42
CA ASP A 98 25.54 13.23 2.61
C ASP A 98 26.21 13.55 1.27
N LEU A 99 26.24 12.59 0.34
CA LEU A 99 26.67 12.80 -1.04
C LEU A 99 25.91 13.95 -1.74
N VAL A 100 24.57 13.93 -1.67
CA VAL A 100 23.75 14.94 -2.35
C VAL A 100 23.95 16.31 -1.72
N VAL A 101 23.92 16.40 -0.38
CA VAL A 101 23.99 17.70 0.31
C VAL A 101 25.39 18.30 0.28
N GLY A 102 26.44 17.47 0.34
CA GLY A 102 27.83 17.91 0.17
C GLY A 102 28.03 18.54 -1.21
N GLU A 103 27.51 17.92 -2.27
CA GLU A 103 27.67 18.47 -3.63
C GLU A 103 26.78 19.71 -3.89
N LEU A 104 25.60 19.81 -3.26
CA LEU A 104 24.69 20.96 -3.45
C LEU A 104 25.05 22.18 -2.58
N LEU A 105 25.55 21.96 -1.37
CA LEU A 105 25.69 23.00 -0.35
C LEU A 105 27.08 23.07 0.30
N ASP A 106 27.98 22.14 0.00
CA ASP A 106 29.32 22.04 0.62
C ASP A 106 29.26 21.99 2.15
N VAL A 107 28.38 21.13 2.67
CA VAL A 107 28.19 20.92 4.11
C VAL A 107 28.78 19.57 4.56
N PRO A 108 29.23 19.47 5.83
CA PRO A 108 29.77 18.21 6.36
C PRO A 108 28.74 17.07 6.40
N ASP A 109 29.24 15.83 6.35
CA ASP A 109 28.43 14.62 6.51
C ASP A 109 27.62 14.63 7.82
N GLY A 110 26.42 14.05 7.76
CA GLY A 110 25.50 14.00 8.88
C GLY A 110 24.72 15.30 9.12
N THR A 111 24.96 16.39 8.37
CA THR A 111 24.25 17.67 8.54
C THR A 111 22.75 17.55 8.23
N TYR A 112 22.38 16.70 7.28
CA TYR A 112 21.01 16.47 6.85
C TYR A 112 20.50 15.07 7.22
N MET A 113 19.18 14.95 7.27
CA MET A 113 18.48 13.67 7.40
C MET A 113 17.21 13.66 6.55
N SER A 114 16.71 12.48 6.24
CA SER A 114 15.41 12.33 5.57
C SER A 114 14.26 12.77 6.49
N ALA A 115 13.21 13.31 5.88
CA ALA A 115 11.99 13.76 6.54
C ALA A 115 10.75 13.09 5.94
N GLU A 116 9.62 13.24 6.63
CA GLU A 116 8.32 12.83 6.09
C GLU A 116 7.97 13.65 4.84
N THR A 117 7.34 12.99 3.87
CA THR A 117 7.01 13.59 2.56
C THR A 117 5.51 13.70 2.31
N GLU A 118 4.68 13.36 3.30
CA GLU A 118 3.22 13.53 3.23
C GLU A 118 2.85 14.95 3.70
N TRP A 119 2.11 15.66 2.86
CA TRP A 119 1.69 17.03 3.11
C TRP A 119 0.26 17.11 3.64
N GLN A 120 -0.13 18.26 4.20
CA GLN A 120 -1.46 18.44 4.82
C GLN A 120 -2.64 18.23 3.86
N ASN A 121 -2.42 18.41 2.56
CA ASN A 121 -3.41 18.16 1.50
C ASN A 121 -3.44 16.69 1.02
N ALA A 122 -2.82 15.77 1.78
CA ALA A 122 -2.63 14.35 1.43
C ALA A 122 -1.84 14.11 0.12
N SER A 123 -1.23 15.15 -0.45
CA SER A 123 -0.25 14.96 -1.52
C SER A 123 1.09 14.52 -0.92
N ARG A 124 1.93 13.90 -1.75
CA ARG A 124 3.18 13.31 -1.31
C ARG A 124 4.29 13.64 -2.30
N SER A 125 5.38 14.22 -1.79
CA SER A 125 6.62 14.34 -2.56
C SER A 125 7.45 13.06 -2.45
N ASP A 126 8.45 12.93 -3.31
CA ASP A 126 9.27 11.73 -3.31
C ASP A 126 10.22 11.68 -2.12
N ILE A 127 11.08 12.70 -2.00
CA ILE A 127 12.11 12.80 -0.97
C ILE A 127 12.22 14.23 -0.46
N LEU A 128 12.40 14.36 0.86
CA LEU A 128 12.66 15.62 1.54
C LEU A 128 13.82 15.41 2.50
N TYR A 129 14.87 16.21 2.35
CA TYR A 129 15.93 16.31 3.34
C TYR A 129 15.72 17.57 4.17
N LYS A 130 15.90 17.44 5.48
CA LYS A 130 15.90 18.55 6.42
C LYS A 130 17.24 18.62 7.15
N PRO A 131 17.73 19.83 7.50
CA PRO A 131 18.88 19.95 8.37
C PRO A 131 18.56 19.35 9.75
N ARG A 132 19.58 18.83 10.44
CA ARG A 132 19.44 18.40 11.85
C ARG A 132 19.28 19.62 12.75
N LEU A 133 18.54 19.44 13.86
CA LEU A 133 17.99 20.49 14.74
C LEU A 133 18.97 21.62 15.13
N ALA A 134 20.26 21.33 15.26
CA ALA A 134 21.27 22.31 15.66
C ALA A 134 21.52 23.44 14.63
N ILE A 135 21.18 23.21 13.34
CA ILE A 135 21.52 24.12 12.22
C ILE A 135 20.27 24.44 11.36
N GLN A 136 19.08 24.04 11.81
CA GLN A 136 17.83 24.14 11.03
C GLN A 136 17.46 25.55 10.57
N ASN A 137 17.90 26.59 11.28
CA ASN A 137 17.52 27.96 10.96
C ASN A 137 18.42 28.63 9.91
N SER A 138 19.55 28.03 9.54
CA SER A 138 20.50 28.61 8.58
C SER A 138 20.56 27.88 7.23
N LEU A 139 20.00 26.67 7.15
CA LEU A 139 20.11 25.82 5.98
C LEU A 139 18.73 25.49 5.39
N PRO A 140 18.56 25.54 4.06
CA PRO A 140 17.28 25.28 3.42
C PRO A 140 16.93 23.78 3.43
N PRO A 141 15.65 23.40 3.50
CA PRO A 141 15.27 22.02 3.18
C PRO A 141 15.56 21.71 1.70
N ILE A 142 15.82 20.44 1.38
CA ILE A 142 16.09 19.99 0.01
C ILE A 142 14.98 19.03 -0.42
N LEU A 143 14.25 19.39 -1.47
CA LEU A 143 13.21 18.57 -2.06
C LEU A 143 13.76 17.86 -3.30
N ILE A 144 13.62 16.53 -3.35
CA ILE A 144 14.12 15.73 -4.48
C ILE A 144 12.96 14.96 -5.10
N GLU A 145 12.83 15.04 -6.42
CA GLU A 145 11.80 14.37 -7.20
C GLU A 145 12.43 13.52 -8.30
N ILE A 146 12.01 12.26 -8.41
CA ILE A 146 12.48 11.32 -9.43
C ILE A 146 11.32 11.10 -10.40
N GLN A 147 11.45 11.63 -11.61
CA GLN A 147 10.34 11.62 -12.56
C GLN A 147 10.74 11.02 -13.88
N LEU A 148 9.89 10.12 -14.39
CA LEU A 148 10.04 9.59 -15.74
C LEU A 148 9.85 10.70 -16.78
N THR A 149 8.77 11.48 -16.63
CA THR A 149 8.48 12.61 -17.52
C THR A 149 8.28 13.89 -16.73
N VAL A 150 9.11 14.88 -17.01
CA VAL A 150 8.97 16.24 -16.46
C VAL A 150 8.12 17.07 -17.42
N ASN A 151 6.96 17.53 -16.95
CA ASN A 151 6.01 18.33 -17.72
C ASN A 151 5.42 19.47 -16.89
N GLU A 152 4.64 20.36 -17.51
CA GLU A 152 4.05 21.50 -16.80
C GLU A 152 3.14 21.10 -15.63
N PRO A 153 2.24 20.09 -15.74
CA PRO A 153 1.47 19.61 -14.59
C PRO A 153 2.35 19.13 -13.43
N PHE A 154 3.45 18.43 -13.72
CA PHE A 154 4.42 18.05 -12.70
C PHE A 154 5.06 19.29 -12.06
N MET A 155 5.53 20.26 -12.84
CA MET A 155 6.12 21.49 -12.30
C MET A 155 5.14 22.27 -11.42
N GLN A 156 3.84 22.29 -11.75
CA GLN A 156 2.81 22.91 -10.90
C GLN A 156 2.63 22.19 -9.56
N ARG A 157 2.66 20.85 -9.56
CA ARG A 157 2.67 20.06 -8.32
C ARG A 157 3.93 20.34 -7.50
N LEU A 158 5.08 20.42 -8.15
CA LEU A 158 6.36 20.72 -7.52
C LEU A 158 6.35 22.07 -6.80
N VAL A 159 5.79 23.11 -7.42
CA VAL A 159 5.56 24.41 -6.76
C VAL A 159 4.74 24.24 -5.49
N SER A 160 3.67 23.44 -5.53
CA SER A 160 2.81 23.18 -4.35
C SER A 160 3.55 22.44 -3.23
N TYR A 161 4.44 21.50 -3.58
CA TYR A 161 5.30 20.83 -2.60
C TYR A 161 6.27 21.81 -1.96
N SER A 162 6.87 22.70 -2.75
CA SER A 162 7.80 23.69 -2.21
C SER A 162 7.12 24.70 -1.29
N GLN A 163 5.88 25.10 -1.57
CA GLN A 163 5.07 25.92 -0.65
C GLN A 163 4.77 25.17 0.65
N SER A 164 4.50 23.87 0.56
CA SER A 164 4.28 23.02 1.74
C SER A 164 5.54 22.95 2.60
N ALA A 165 6.71 22.74 1.98
CA ALA A 165 8.01 22.79 2.66
C ALA A 165 8.27 24.16 3.31
N LEU A 166 8.06 25.27 2.58
CA LEU A 166 8.17 26.63 3.13
C LEU A 166 7.29 26.83 4.36
N SER A 167 6.04 26.35 4.31
CA SER A 167 5.09 26.53 5.41
C SER A 167 5.57 25.85 6.70
N ILE A 168 6.31 24.74 6.59
CA ILE A 168 6.81 23.94 7.71
C ILE A 168 8.17 24.48 8.19
N TYR A 169 9.12 24.66 7.27
CA TYR A 169 10.52 24.95 7.59
C TYR A 169 10.85 26.45 7.57
N LYS A 170 9.91 27.30 7.16
CA LYS A 170 10.03 28.78 7.11
C LYS A 170 11.15 29.32 6.21
N THR A 171 11.72 28.44 5.38
CA THR A 171 12.75 28.76 4.39
C THR A 171 12.37 28.11 3.05
N TYR A 172 12.63 28.81 1.94
CA TYR A 172 12.41 28.25 0.61
C TYR A 172 13.31 27.04 0.37
N PRO A 173 12.78 25.92 -0.18
CA PRO A 173 13.60 24.76 -0.43
C PRO A 173 14.55 24.95 -1.61
N ILE A 174 15.63 24.18 -1.62
CA ILE A 174 16.36 23.85 -2.85
C ILE A 174 15.69 22.62 -3.45
N VAL A 175 15.42 22.65 -4.76
CA VAL A 175 14.74 21.57 -5.46
C VAL A 175 15.68 20.89 -6.43
N LEU A 176 15.73 19.55 -6.42
CA LEU A 176 16.47 18.74 -7.38
C LEU A 176 15.52 17.77 -8.09
N ILE A 177 15.45 17.87 -9.41
CA ILE A 177 14.65 17.00 -10.26
C ILE A 177 15.60 16.03 -10.99
N VAL A 178 15.42 14.73 -10.78
CA VAL A 178 16.10 13.69 -11.55
C VAL A 178 15.11 13.16 -12.60
N CYS A 179 15.29 13.59 -13.85
CA CYS A 179 14.44 13.20 -14.97
C CYS A 179 15.02 11.96 -15.67
N THR A 180 14.39 10.80 -15.48
CA THR A 180 14.95 9.50 -15.91
C THR A 180 14.68 9.15 -17.37
N ASP A 181 13.66 9.73 -18.01
CA ASP A 181 13.37 9.52 -19.44
C ASP A 181 13.37 10.83 -20.23
N ARG A 182 12.35 11.69 -20.09
CA ARG A 182 12.25 12.89 -20.94
C ARG A 182 11.57 14.10 -20.31
N VAL A 183 11.89 15.27 -20.84
CA VAL A 183 11.16 16.51 -20.57
C VAL A 183 10.18 16.78 -21.71
N SER A 184 8.91 17.02 -21.37
CA SER A 184 7.82 17.19 -22.33
C SER A 184 6.90 18.35 -21.93
N PRO A 185 6.63 19.33 -22.81
CA PRO A 185 7.22 19.47 -24.14
C PRO A 185 8.71 19.85 -24.07
N ILE A 186 9.50 19.55 -25.11
CA ILE A 186 10.96 19.79 -25.08
C ILE A 186 11.32 21.27 -24.86
N GLN A 187 10.45 22.19 -25.27
CA GLN A 187 10.56 23.63 -25.04
C GLN A 187 10.61 23.99 -23.55
N LEU A 188 10.12 23.13 -22.65
CA LEU A 188 10.25 23.32 -21.22
C LEU A 188 11.73 23.36 -20.80
N MET A 189 12.62 22.59 -21.45
CA MET A 189 14.06 22.64 -21.20
C MET A 189 14.69 24.00 -21.52
N ALA A 190 14.12 24.78 -22.45
CA ALA A 190 14.62 26.11 -22.77
C ALA A 190 14.49 27.10 -21.59
N LYS A 191 13.67 26.78 -20.58
CA LYS A 191 13.55 27.57 -19.33
C LYS A 191 14.67 27.26 -18.33
N PHE A 192 15.46 26.22 -18.56
CA PHE A 192 16.59 25.84 -17.73
C PHE A 192 17.91 26.26 -18.39
N LYS A 193 18.88 26.69 -17.59
CA LYS A 193 20.24 27.02 -18.06
C LYS A 193 21.29 26.16 -17.36
N PRO A 194 22.33 25.69 -18.08
CA PRO A 194 23.46 25.01 -17.46
C PRO A 194 24.09 25.85 -16.35
N ILE A 195 24.54 25.17 -15.29
CA ILE A 195 25.19 25.81 -14.15
C ILE A 195 26.69 25.93 -14.43
N SER A 196 27.27 27.09 -14.11
CA SER A 196 28.72 27.29 -14.20
C SER A 196 29.46 26.28 -13.33
N GLY A 197 30.47 25.61 -13.88
CA GLY A 197 31.22 24.55 -13.19
C GLY A 197 30.50 23.20 -13.07
N LYS A 198 29.18 23.14 -13.34
CA LYS A 198 28.38 21.89 -13.33
C LYS A 198 27.50 21.79 -14.58
N PRO A 199 28.08 21.69 -15.80
CA PRO A 199 27.30 21.72 -17.04
C PRO A 199 26.33 20.53 -17.22
N TRP A 200 26.49 19.47 -16.41
CA TRP A 200 25.60 18.30 -16.38
C TRP A 200 24.29 18.55 -15.64
N MET A 201 24.18 19.69 -14.95
CA MET A 201 23.01 20.12 -14.21
C MET A 201 22.56 21.48 -14.72
N SER A 202 21.25 21.67 -14.83
CA SER A 202 20.67 22.95 -15.26
C SER A 202 19.76 23.53 -14.19
N SER A 203 19.78 24.85 -14.01
CA SER A 203 18.91 25.58 -13.10
C SER A 203 17.75 26.22 -13.84
N LEU A 204 16.56 26.16 -13.26
CA LEU A 204 15.40 26.91 -13.72
C LEU A 204 15.59 28.40 -13.43
N LEU A 205 15.25 29.24 -14.41
CA LEU A 205 15.46 30.70 -14.30
C LEU A 205 14.46 31.39 -13.37
N ALA A 206 13.22 30.92 -13.32
CA ALA A 206 12.13 31.56 -12.57
C ALA A 206 11.72 30.70 -11.37
N THR A 207 12.39 30.93 -10.24
CA THR A 207 12.13 30.22 -8.97
C THR A 207 11.53 31.13 -7.89
N ASP A 208 11.36 32.41 -8.21
CA ASP A 208 10.87 33.43 -7.28
C ASP A 208 9.57 33.00 -6.59
N PHE A 209 9.52 33.24 -5.29
CA PHE A 209 8.38 32.98 -4.41
C PHE A 209 8.03 31.51 -4.15
N TRP A 210 8.79 30.53 -4.65
CA TRP A 210 8.52 29.12 -4.35
C TRP A 210 9.73 28.24 -4.08
N ALA A 211 10.93 28.58 -4.55
CA ALA A 211 12.16 27.84 -4.22
C ALA A 211 13.37 28.78 -4.18
N GLN A 212 14.41 28.39 -3.45
CA GLN A 212 15.70 29.08 -3.47
C GLN A 212 16.44 28.80 -4.78
N SER A 213 16.34 27.57 -5.27
CA SER A 213 16.88 27.13 -6.56
C SER A 213 16.12 25.87 -6.98
N CYS A 214 16.02 25.64 -8.29
CA CYS A 214 15.42 24.42 -8.84
C CYS A 214 16.32 23.88 -9.94
N PHE A 215 16.93 22.73 -9.66
CA PHE A 215 17.85 22.06 -10.55
C PHE A 215 17.17 20.89 -11.25
N ILE A 216 17.58 20.63 -12.48
CA ILE A 216 17.22 19.43 -13.23
C ILE A 216 18.47 18.73 -13.74
N VAL A 217 18.48 17.42 -13.60
CA VAL A 217 19.42 16.52 -14.25
C VAL A 217 18.61 15.52 -15.08
N SER A 218 19.05 15.28 -16.31
CA SER A 218 18.40 14.35 -17.25
C SER A 218 19.45 13.72 -18.15
N LYS A 219 19.07 12.70 -18.93
CA LYS A 219 19.95 12.15 -19.98
C LYS A 219 20.50 13.23 -20.91
N LEU A 220 19.67 14.23 -21.27
CA LEU A 220 20.08 15.35 -22.11
C LEU A 220 21.19 16.19 -21.47
N THR A 221 21.08 16.50 -20.18
CA THR A 221 22.09 17.33 -19.50
C THR A 221 23.36 16.53 -19.21
N LEU A 222 23.24 15.24 -18.91
CA LEU A 222 24.37 14.34 -18.69
C LEU A 222 25.17 14.06 -19.96
N SER A 223 24.50 13.93 -21.13
CA SER A 223 25.16 13.68 -22.41
C SER A 223 25.95 14.87 -22.97
N GLY A 224 25.76 16.07 -22.40
CA GLY A 224 26.37 17.32 -22.89
C GLY A 224 27.84 17.51 -22.51
N ILE A 225 28.46 16.56 -21.80
CA ILE A 225 29.86 16.64 -21.35
C ILE A 225 30.68 15.54 -22.03
N ALA A 226 31.93 15.86 -22.37
CA ALA A 226 32.91 14.85 -22.76
C ALA A 226 33.00 13.75 -21.69
N PRO A 227 33.11 12.46 -22.09
CA PRO A 227 33.29 11.37 -21.15
C PRO A 227 34.59 11.59 -20.38
N SER A 228 34.47 12.07 -19.15
CA SER A 228 35.53 12.07 -18.16
C SER A 228 35.24 10.93 -17.22
N ASP A 229 36.27 10.16 -16.90
CA ASP A 229 36.18 9.08 -15.90
C ASP A 229 35.89 9.63 -14.48
N GLN A 230 36.00 10.96 -14.30
CA GLN A 230 35.78 11.65 -13.03
C GLN A 230 34.39 12.29 -12.98
N LEU A 231 33.37 11.45 -12.77
CA LEU A 231 32.06 11.95 -12.36
C LEU A 231 32.13 12.49 -10.92
N THR A 232 31.61 13.70 -10.70
CA THR A 232 31.33 14.18 -9.34
C THR A 232 30.30 13.27 -8.66
N PRO A 233 30.25 13.21 -7.31
CA PRO A 233 29.36 12.28 -6.64
C PRO A 233 27.88 12.42 -7.02
N LEU A 234 27.32 13.63 -7.10
CA LEU A 234 25.92 13.83 -7.52
C LEU A 234 25.70 13.54 -9.00
N GLN A 235 26.71 13.78 -9.85
CA GLN A 235 26.65 13.40 -11.27
C GLN A 235 26.63 11.88 -11.42
N ALA A 236 27.43 11.15 -10.65
CA ALA A 236 27.42 9.69 -10.60
C ALA A 236 26.06 9.15 -10.12
N LEU A 237 25.50 9.71 -9.03
CA LEU A 237 24.16 9.36 -8.57
C LEU A 237 23.09 9.63 -9.64
N SER A 238 23.17 10.77 -10.30
CA SER A 238 22.23 11.13 -11.36
C SER A 238 22.36 10.16 -12.54
N SER A 239 23.57 9.85 -12.99
CA SER A 239 23.84 8.85 -14.04
C SER A 239 23.29 7.50 -13.65
N PHE A 240 23.56 7.03 -12.43
CA PHE A 240 23.07 5.76 -11.91
C PHE A 240 21.53 5.67 -11.98
N LEU A 241 20.83 6.72 -11.55
CA LEU A 241 19.36 6.79 -11.60
C LEU A 241 18.81 6.92 -13.03
N THR A 242 19.49 7.61 -13.94
CA THR A 242 19.02 7.81 -15.32
C THR A 242 19.34 6.65 -16.25
N GLU A 243 20.50 6.02 -16.10
CA GLU A 243 20.91 4.87 -16.91
C GLU A 243 20.05 3.65 -16.59
N ALA A 244 19.58 3.52 -15.35
CA ALA A 244 18.69 2.44 -14.93
C ALA A 244 19.28 1.06 -15.30
N SER A 245 20.60 0.90 -15.12
CA SER A 245 21.28 -0.35 -15.45
C SER A 245 21.17 -1.33 -14.28
N PRO A 246 20.74 -2.59 -14.50
CA PRO A 246 20.54 -3.55 -13.42
C PRO A 246 21.85 -4.13 -12.87
N THR A 247 22.98 -3.94 -13.55
CA THR A 247 24.28 -4.50 -13.14
C THR A 247 25.36 -3.42 -13.18
N LEU A 248 26.36 -3.53 -12.32
CA LEU A 248 27.52 -2.63 -12.32
C LEU A 248 28.24 -2.68 -13.68
N TYR A 249 28.50 -3.87 -14.21
CA TYR A 249 29.17 -4.06 -15.50
C TYR A 249 28.42 -3.40 -16.67
N GLY A 250 27.09 -3.35 -16.59
CA GLY A 250 26.27 -2.70 -17.62
C GLY A 250 26.22 -1.18 -17.52
N HIS A 251 26.83 -0.57 -16.51
CA HIS A 251 26.83 0.88 -16.34
C HIS A 251 28.00 1.52 -17.12
N PRO A 252 27.80 2.62 -17.86
CA PRO A 252 28.87 3.25 -18.66
C PRO A 252 30.11 3.68 -17.87
N PHE A 253 29.93 3.91 -16.57
CA PHE A 253 30.96 4.37 -15.64
C PHE A 253 31.22 3.35 -14.52
N ALA A 254 31.27 2.05 -14.84
CA ALA A 254 31.46 0.96 -13.87
C ALA A 254 32.74 1.08 -13.02
N GLU A 255 33.77 1.75 -13.55
CA GLU A 255 35.04 2.00 -12.85
C GLU A 255 34.98 3.18 -11.88
N ASN A 256 33.92 4.01 -11.95
CA ASN A 256 33.80 5.15 -11.05
C ASN A 256 33.50 4.69 -9.61
N ARG A 257 34.29 5.17 -8.65
CA ARG A 257 34.18 4.78 -7.23
C ARG A 257 32.78 5.01 -6.66
N THR A 258 32.15 6.14 -6.97
CA THR A 258 30.82 6.46 -6.49
C THR A 258 29.77 5.54 -7.11
N ILE A 259 29.88 5.21 -8.40
CA ILE A 259 28.99 4.23 -9.04
C ILE A 259 29.09 2.87 -8.35
N ARG A 260 30.31 2.38 -8.07
CA ARG A 260 30.53 1.12 -7.33
C ARG A 260 29.87 1.16 -5.96
N GLN A 261 30.07 2.24 -5.21
CA GLN A 261 29.44 2.46 -3.90
C GLN A 261 27.91 2.44 -4.00
N LEU A 262 27.32 3.09 -5.01
CA LEU A 262 25.87 3.08 -5.23
C LEU A 262 25.33 1.68 -5.52
N TYR A 263 26.05 0.86 -6.30
CA TYR A 263 25.68 -0.54 -6.51
C TYR A 263 25.83 -1.39 -5.24
N HIS A 264 26.83 -1.13 -4.38
CA HIS A 264 26.94 -1.80 -3.08
C HIS A 264 25.74 -1.46 -2.18
N ILE A 265 25.35 -0.18 -2.12
CA ILE A 265 24.16 0.25 -1.38
C ILE A 265 22.90 -0.42 -1.95
N ALA A 266 22.77 -0.46 -3.28
CA ALA A 266 21.65 -1.08 -3.98
C ALA A 266 21.54 -2.59 -3.70
N MET A 267 22.67 -3.29 -3.64
CA MET A 267 22.79 -4.71 -3.30
C MET A 267 22.35 -4.94 -1.84
N ALA A 268 22.89 -4.20 -0.89
CA ALA A 268 22.54 -4.31 0.52
C ALA A 268 21.04 -4.04 0.79
N ILE A 269 20.47 -3.01 0.15
CA ILE A 269 19.02 -2.74 0.23
C ILE A 269 18.23 -3.93 -0.31
N SER A 270 18.69 -4.53 -1.42
CA SER A 270 17.99 -5.64 -2.04
C SER A 270 18.00 -6.89 -1.17
N GLU A 271 19.12 -7.22 -0.55
CA GLU A 271 19.29 -8.36 0.36
C GLU A 271 18.46 -8.21 1.64
N ASN A 272 18.52 -7.05 2.29
CA ASN A 272 17.75 -6.76 3.51
C ASN A 272 16.25 -6.91 3.29
N GLN A 273 15.76 -6.53 2.10
CA GLN A 273 14.34 -6.70 1.78
C GLN A 273 13.97 -8.16 1.55
N VAL A 274 14.86 -8.99 0.98
CA VAL A 274 14.63 -10.45 0.87
C VAL A 274 14.49 -11.08 2.26
N GLU A 275 15.26 -10.60 3.24
CA GLU A 275 15.11 -11.02 4.64
C GLU A 275 13.78 -10.56 5.24
N CYS A 276 13.39 -9.30 5.02
CA CYS A 276 12.08 -8.78 5.45
C CYS A 276 10.90 -9.56 4.83
N ASP A 277 10.99 -9.91 3.54
CA ASP A 277 9.93 -10.65 2.84
C ASP A 277 9.80 -12.07 3.41
N LYS A 278 10.92 -12.70 3.82
CA LYS A 278 10.91 -13.98 4.56
C LYS A 278 10.24 -13.82 5.92
N ASP A 279 10.53 -12.76 6.66
CA ASP A 279 9.91 -12.48 7.96
C ASP A 279 8.40 -12.26 7.84
N VAL A 280 7.93 -11.51 6.84
CA VAL A 280 6.51 -11.34 6.57
C VAL A 280 5.85 -12.67 6.25
N SER A 281 6.48 -13.50 5.42
CA SER A 281 6.00 -14.84 5.11
C SER A 281 5.88 -15.71 6.37
N ASN A 282 6.88 -15.67 7.25
CA ASN A 282 6.87 -16.37 8.54
C ASN A 282 5.74 -15.89 9.45
N VAL A 283 5.51 -14.58 9.56
CA VAL A 283 4.42 -14.00 10.36
C VAL A 283 3.05 -14.41 9.80
N VAL A 284 2.86 -14.34 8.48
CA VAL A 284 1.63 -14.79 7.82
C VAL A 284 1.42 -16.28 8.07
N ASP A 285 2.48 -17.09 8.03
CA ASP A 285 2.39 -18.53 8.33
C ASP A 285 1.87 -18.79 9.74
N ILE A 286 2.45 -18.11 10.74
CA ILE A 286 2.04 -18.22 12.15
C ILE A 286 0.59 -17.80 12.33
N ILE A 287 0.17 -16.67 11.73
CA ILE A 287 -1.21 -16.18 11.80
C ILE A 287 -2.16 -17.21 11.17
N CYS A 288 -1.83 -17.71 9.98
CA CYS A 288 -2.65 -18.68 9.29
C CYS A 288 -2.74 -19.99 10.08
N TYR A 289 -1.64 -20.50 10.63
CA TYR A 289 -1.63 -21.68 11.48
C TYR A 289 -2.55 -21.51 12.70
N ASN A 290 -2.44 -20.38 13.40
CA ASN A 290 -3.27 -20.09 14.58
C ASN A 290 -4.75 -19.96 14.22
N ASN A 291 -5.07 -19.26 13.12
CA ASN A 291 -6.44 -19.14 12.61
C ASN A 291 -7.04 -20.51 12.28
N GLU A 292 -6.28 -21.38 11.62
CA GLU A 292 -6.71 -22.74 11.30
C GLU A 292 -7.04 -23.53 12.57
N LYS A 293 -6.17 -23.49 13.59
CA LYS A 293 -6.43 -24.14 14.89
C LYS A 293 -7.69 -23.60 15.58
N ILE A 294 -7.92 -22.30 15.55
CA ILE A 294 -9.12 -21.67 16.14
C ILE A 294 -10.37 -22.11 15.37
N LEU A 295 -10.32 -22.11 14.04
CA LEU A 295 -11.43 -22.53 13.17
C LEU A 295 -11.76 -24.01 13.33
N MET A 296 -10.76 -24.89 13.43
CA MET A 296 -10.96 -26.31 13.71
C MET A 296 -11.59 -26.54 15.09
N LYS A 297 -11.16 -25.80 16.11
CA LYS A 297 -11.79 -25.85 17.45
C LYS A 297 -13.25 -25.39 17.40
N ALA A 298 -13.54 -24.33 16.64
CA ALA A 298 -14.89 -23.84 16.45
C ALA A 298 -15.77 -24.86 15.72
N ASP A 299 -15.24 -25.53 14.69
CA ASP A 299 -15.97 -26.58 13.97
C ASP A 299 -16.30 -27.78 14.87
N ALA A 300 -15.30 -28.24 15.64
CA ALA A 300 -15.49 -29.32 16.61
C ALA A 300 -16.55 -28.97 17.67
N ALA A 301 -16.60 -27.72 18.13
CA ALA A 301 -17.63 -27.24 19.07
C ALA A 301 -19.05 -27.20 18.47
N LEU A 302 -19.18 -27.23 17.14
CA LEU A 302 -20.47 -27.29 16.43
C LEU A 302 -20.87 -28.74 16.08
N PHE A 303 -20.12 -29.74 16.53
CA PHE A 303 -20.50 -31.14 16.34
C PHE A 303 -21.81 -31.45 17.10
N GLY A 304 -22.79 -32.02 16.39
CA GLY A 304 -24.09 -32.37 16.97
C GLY A 304 -25.05 -31.21 17.26
N VAL A 305 -24.69 -29.96 16.98
CA VAL A 305 -25.56 -28.78 17.20
C VAL A 305 -26.55 -28.64 16.05
N SER A 306 -27.86 -28.69 16.34
CA SER A 306 -28.91 -28.47 15.34
C SER A 306 -28.95 -27.01 14.87
N GLY A 307 -29.21 -26.79 13.57
CA GLY A 307 -29.26 -25.46 12.97
C GLY A 307 -27.89 -24.78 12.75
N SER A 308 -26.77 -25.47 12.98
CA SER A 308 -25.42 -24.90 12.87
C SER A 308 -24.81 -24.93 11.47
N SER A 309 -25.55 -25.39 10.45
CA SER A 309 -25.05 -25.59 9.07
C SER A 309 -24.42 -24.32 8.48
N LYS A 310 -25.03 -23.16 8.75
CA LYS A 310 -24.51 -21.86 8.31
C LYS A 310 -23.16 -21.50 8.94
N ALA A 311 -22.99 -21.83 10.21
CA ALA A 311 -21.74 -21.57 10.92
C ALA A 311 -20.62 -22.50 10.39
N LYS A 312 -20.93 -23.78 10.13
CA LYS A 312 -19.99 -24.74 9.51
C LYS A 312 -19.55 -24.28 8.12
N ASN A 313 -20.49 -23.88 7.26
CA ASN A 313 -20.17 -23.33 5.94
C ASN A 313 -19.30 -22.06 6.00
N LEU A 314 -19.48 -21.21 7.01
CA LEU A 314 -18.62 -20.03 7.19
C LEU A 314 -17.21 -20.41 7.64
N ILE A 315 -17.08 -21.42 8.51
CA ILE A 315 -15.79 -21.94 8.95
C ILE A 315 -15.02 -22.55 7.78
N GLU A 316 -15.67 -23.39 6.96
CA GLU A 316 -15.06 -23.96 5.76
C GLU A 316 -14.56 -22.86 4.80
N ARG A 317 -15.38 -21.84 4.55
CA ARG A 317 -14.97 -20.69 3.72
C ARG A 317 -13.80 -19.91 4.33
N ALA A 318 -13.77 -19.77 5.65
CA ALA A 318 -12.67 -19.11 6.34
C ALA A 318 -11.37 -19.92 6.25
N LEU A 319 -11.44 -21.25 6.33
CA LEU A 319 -10.29 -22.15 6.13
C LEU A 319 -9.74 -22.03 4.69
N VAL A 320 -10.63 -22.04 3.68
CA VAL A 320 -10.24 -21.85 2.27
C VAL A 320 -9.57 -20.49 2.06
N PHE A 321 -10.13 -19.42 2.62
CA PHE A 321 -9.53 -18.08 2.56
C PHE A 321 -8.15 -18.05 3.22
N ASN A 322 -8.01 -18.64 4.40
CA ASN A 322 -6.76 -18.68 5.15
C ASN A 322 -5.66 -19.45 4.37
N ALA A 323 -6.01 -20.57 3.73
CA ALA A 323 -5.10 -21.34 2.89
C ALA A 323 -4.72 -20.59 1.59
N ALA A 324 -5.61 -19.78 1.03
CA ALA A 324 -5.33 -18.93 -0.12
C ALA A 324 -4.40 -17.76 0.25
N ALA A 325 -4.66 -17.11 1.40
CA ALA A 325 -3.80 -16.06 1.94
C ALA A 325 -2.38 -16.57 2.17
N LYS A 326 -2.22 -17.72 2.85
CA LYS A 326 -0.91 -18.37 3.05
C LYS A 326 -0.18 -18.60 1.72
N ARG A 327 -0.85 -19.20 0.73
CA ARG A 327 -0.23 -19.44 -0.61
C ARG A 327 0.22 -18.16 -1.29
N LYS A 328 -0.57 -17.08 -1.22
CA LYS A 328 -0.25 -15.80 -1.86
C LYS A 328 1.08 -15.23 -1.35
N TYR A 329 1.29 -15.20 -0.02
CA TYR A 329 2.49 -14.61 0.58
C TYR A 329 3.72 -15.55 0.58
N TYR A 330 3.52 -16.85 0.36
CA TYR A 330 4.63 -17.78 0.08
C TYR A 330 5.11 -17.73 -1.38
N GLN A 331 4.27 -17.32 -2.34
CA GLN A 331 4.57 -17.32 -3.78
C GLN A 331 5.05 -15.95 -4.33
N THR A 332 5.07 -14.90 -3.51
CA THR A 332 5.45 -13.53 -3.93
C THR A 332 6.94 -13.28 -4.14
N VAL A 333 7.79 -14.31 -4.10
CA VAL A 333 9.22 -14.14 -4.42
C VAL A 333 9.46 -13.83 -5.91
N ASP A 334 8.46 -14.07 -6.79
CA ASP A 334 8.62 -13.92 -8.26
C ASP A 334 7.40 -13.33 -9.02
N SER A 335 6.46 -12.65 -8.38
CA SER A 335 5.24 -12.18 -9.09
C SER A 335 4.93 -10.69 -8.94
N ASP A 336 5.05 -9.98 -10.07
CA ASP A 336 4.82 -8.54 -10.35
C ASP A 336 3.36 -8.06 -10.15
N SER A 337 2.65 -8.47 -9.10
CA SER A 337 1.25 -8.07 -8.90
C SER A 337 1.07 -6.99 -7.84
N ASP A 338 0.76 -5.79 -8.32
CA ASP A 338 0.21 -4.62 -7.61
C ASP A 338 -0.66 -5.00 -6.40
N SER A 339 -0.12 -4.82 -5.20
CA SER A 339 -0.73 -5.30 -3.95
C SER A 339 -1.83 -4.33 -3.45
N SER A 340 -2.95 -4.30 -4.15
CA SER A 340 -4.20 -3.85 -3.54
C SER A 340 -4.74 -4.98 -2.65
N LEU A 341 -5.04 -4.66 -1.39
CA LEU A 341 -5.73 -5.59 -0.48
C LEU A 341 -7.07 -5.97 -1.10
N GLU A 342 -7.26 -7.23 -1.49
CA GLU A 342 -8.58 -7.69 -1.92
C GLU A 342 -9.58 -7.45 -0.79
N PRO A 343 -10.70 -6.75 -1.06
CA PRO A 343 -11.72 -6.54 -0.05
C PRO A 343 -12.27 -7.90 0.38
N LEU A 344 -12.54 -8.03 1.69
CA LEU A 344 -13.25 -9.18 2.27
C LEU A 344 -14.43 -9.58 1.36
N PRO A 345 -14.67 -10.89 1.13
CA PRO A 345 -15.78 -11.34 0.31
C PRO A 345 -17.07 -10.65 0.75
N LYS A 346 -17.66 -9.86 -0.15
CA LYS A 346 -18.90 -9.13 0.15
C LYS A 346 -19.95 -10.14 0.60
N LEU A 347 -20.42 -10.02 1.85
CA LEU A 347 -21.62 -10.71 2.32
C LEU A 347 -22.77 -10.30 1.39
N LYS A 348 -23.16 -11.20 0.47
CA LYS A 348 -24.34 -11.00 -0.38
C LYS A 348 -25.55 -10.74 0.53
N GLY A 349 -26.33 -9.73 0.18
CA GLY A 349 -27.37 -9.15 1.02
C GLY A 349 -28.41 -10.17 1.51
N LYS A 350 -28.74 -10.03 2.80
CA LYS A 350 -29.65 -10.82 3.65
C LYS A 350 -31.05 -11.17 3.11
N THR A 351 -31.47 -10.73 1.92
CA THR A 351 -32.91 -10.75 1.58
C THR A 351 -33.34 -11.93 0.70
N ARG A 352 -32.45 -12.51 -0.13
CA ARG A 352 -32.84 -13.60 -1.05
C ARG A 352 -32.67 -15.01 -0.46
N GLU A 353 -31.60 -15.27 0.27
CA GLU A 353 -31.32 -16.59 0.86
C GLU A 353 -32.31 -16.92 1.99
N THR A 354 -32.64 -15.96 2.87
CA THR A 354 -33.56 -16.18 4.00
C THR A 354 -34.98 -16.55 3.57
N ILE A 355 -35.45 -16.05 2.43
CA ILE A 355 -36.78 -16.40 1.89
C ILE A 355 -36.77 -17.80 1.27
N GLN A 356 -35.63 -18.24 0.72
CA GLN A 356 -35.49 -19.56 0.11
C GLN A 356 -35.32 -20.65 1.17
N ASP A 357 -34.55 -20.37 2.23
CA ASP A 357 -34.37 -21.26 3.37
C ASP A 357 -35.69 -21.45 4.16
N LYS A 358 -36.43 -20.36 4.44
CA LYS A 358 -37.74 -20.43 5.13
C LYS A 358 -38.76 -21.26 4.35
N LYS A 359 -38.79 -21.11 3.01
CA LYS A 359 -39.66 -21.92 2.14
C LYS A 359 -39.27 -23.39 2.09
N GLN A 360 -37.99 -23.71 2.25
CA GLN A 360 -37.52 -25.09 2.30
C GLN A 360 -37.94 -25.77 3.62
N ASP A 361 -37.80 -25.09 4.75
CA ASP A 361 -38.24 -25.57 6.06
C ASP A 361 -39.77 -25.78 6.11
N ASP A 362 -40.53 -24.85 5.54
CA ASP A 362 -41.99 -24.97 5.39
C ASP A 362 -42.39 -26.19 4.55
N LEU A 363 -41.67 -26.46 3.45
CA LEU A 363 -41.93 -27.60 2.60
C LEU A 363 -41.62 -28.94 3.31
N GLU A 364 -40.50 -29.04 4.01
CA GLU A 364 -40.11 -30.23 4.76
C GLU A 364 -41.11 -30.56 5.87
N PHE A 365 -41.62 -29.54 6.57
CA PHE A 365 -42.68 -29.69 7.55
C PHE A 365 -43.95 -30.29 6.93
N VAL A 366 -44.44 -29.73 5.81
CA VAL A 366 -45.66 -30.20 5.14
C VAL A 366 -45.50 -31.64 4.63
N ILE A 367 -44.33 -32.01 4.10
CA ILE A 367 -44.02 -33.39 3.69
C ILE A 367 -44.09 -34.35 4.89
N LYS A 368 -43.47 -33.98 6.02
CA LYS A 368 -43.45 -34.81 7.24
C LYS A 368 -44.84 -34.94 7.83
N TYR A 369 -45.61 -33.86 7.86
CA TYR A 369 -46.99 -33.86 8.33
C TYR A 369 -47.88 -34.79 7.49
N ARG A 370 -47.72 -34.77 6.16
CA ARG A 370 -48.44 -35.66 5.24
C ARG A 370 -48.06 -37.13 5.42
N LYS A 371 -46.77 -37.44 5.61
CA LYS A 371 -46.30 -38.82 5.81
C LYS A 371 -46.86 -39.47 7.09
N ASN A 372 -47.15 -38.65 8.11
CA ASN A 372 -47.65 -39.12 9.40
C ASN A 372 -49.19 -39.16 9.49
N LEU A 373 -49.91 -38.85 8.39
CA LEU A 373 -51.37 -38.88 8.34
C LEU A 373 -51.89 -40.11 7.60
N ILE A 374 -52.93 -40.73 8.15
CA ILE A 374 -53.71 -41.77 7.49
C ILE A 374 -54.99 -41.12 6.94
N GLY A 375 -55.10 -41.01 5.61
CA GLY A 375 -56.28 -40.46 4.94
C GLY A 375 -56.03 -39.14 4.19
N LYS A 376 -57.13 -38.45 3.81
CA LYS A 376 -57.06 -37.19 3.04
C LYS A 376 -56.54 -36.05 3.92
N MET A 377 -55.62 -35.27 3.36
CA MET A 377 -55.01 -34.13 4.05
C MET A 377 -55.99 -32.98 4.23
N ASN A 378 -56.14 -32.50 5.47
CA ASN A 378 -56.85 -31.26 5.78
C ASN A 378 -55.85 -30.09 5.87
N TRP A 379 -55.82 -29.28 4.81
CA TRP A 379 -54.85 -28.17 4.69
C TRP A 379 -55.07 -27.03 5.69
N LYS A 380 -56.30 -26.85 6.19
CA LYS A 380 -56.56 -25.86 7.26
C LYS A 380 -55.93 -26.31 8.58
N THR A 381 -56.07 -27.59 8.92
CA THR A 381 -55.45 -28.16 10.12
C THR A 381 -53.93 -28.18 10.03
N CYS A 382 -53.38 -28.55 8.86
CA CYS A 382 -51.94 -28.50 8.60
C CYS A 382 -51.37 -27.09 8.83
N LEU A 383 -52.05 -26.06 8.30
CA LEU A 383 -51.62 -24.67 8.45
C LEU A 383 -51.65 -24.22 9.91
N SER A 384 -52.71 -24.56 10.66
CA SER A 384 -52.81 -24.22 12.09
C SER A 384 -51.65 -24.82 12.90
N VAL A 385 -51.33 -26.10 12.67
CA VAL A 385 -50.22 -26.79 13.33
C VAL A 385 -48.85 -26.22 12.89
N GLY A 386 -48.75 -25.74 11.65
CA GLY A 386 -47.59 -25.00 11.16
C GLY A 386 -47.39 -23.70 11.93
N HIS A 387 -48.44 -22.88 12.04
CA HIS A 387 -48.41 -21.61 12.76
C HIS A 387 -48.07 -21.77 14.24
N GLU A 388 -48.63 -22.80 14.90
CA GLU A 388 -48.25 -23.14 16.29
C GLU A 388 -46.76 -23.45 16.47
N LYS A 389 -46.08 -23.87 15.40
CA LYS A 389 -44.63 -24.18 15.39
C LYS A 389 -43.78 -23.06 14.79
N ASN A 390 -44.35 -21.87 14.57
CA ASN A 390 -43.73 -20.75 13.87
C ASN A 390 -43.23 -21.10 12.46
N LEU A 391 -43.92 -22.02 11.79
CA LEU A 391 -43.70 -22.42 10.40
C LEU A 391 -44.91 -22.03 9.54
N CYS A 392 -44.73 -21.87 8.24
CA CYS A 392 -45.79 -21.52 7.28
C CYS A 392 -46.49 -20.17 7.55
N GLU A 393 -45.81 -19.24 8.23
CA GLU A 393 -46.35 -17.90 8.59
C GLU A 393 -46.73 -17.05 7.37
N ASP A 394 -46.09 -17.30 6.23
CA ASP A 394 -46.30 -16.55 4.99
C ASP A 394 -47.62 -16.95 4.27
N TYR A 395 -48.32 -17.97 4.79
CA TYR A 395 -49.57 -18.49 4.23
C TYR A 395 -50.75 -18.16 5.16
N SER A 396 -51.74 -17.44 4.62
CA SER A 396 -52.94 -17.02 5.37
C SER A 396 -54.10 -18.00 5.25
N THR A 397 -54.08 -18.92 4.28
CA THR A 397 -55.16 -19.88 4.04
C THR A 397 -54.63 -21.27 3.71
N GLY A 398 -55.37 -22.32 4.12
CA GLY A 398 -55.01 -23.71 3.80
C GLY A 398 -54.85 -23.95 2.29
N GLU A 399 -55.61 -23.24 1.45
CA GLU A 399 -55.51 -23.37 -0.01
C GLU A 399 -54.21 -22.74 -0.55
N SER A 400 -53.72 -21.64 0.04
CA SER A 400 -52.43 -21.07 -0.33
C SER A 400 -51.24 -21.99 -0.01
N LEU A 401 -51.31 -22.68 1.13
CA LEU A 401 -50.32 -23.69 1.52
C LEU A 401 -50.37 -24.92 0.61
N ARG A 402 -51.58 -25.36 0.24
CA ARG A 402 -51.81 -26.45 -0.71
C ARG A 402 -51.19 -26.15 -2.07
N GLN A 403 -51.46 -24.96 -2.62
CA GLN A 403 -50.94 -24.56 -3.92
C GLN A 403 -49.41 -24.46 -3.91
N PHE A 404 -48.83 -23.92 -2.84
CA PHE A 404 -47.38 -23.91 -2.63
C PHE A 404 -46.77 -25.33 -2.66
N PHE A 405 -47.34 -26.25 -1.89
CA PHE A 405 -46.86 -27.63 -1.83
C PHE A 405 -46.90 -28.30 -3.21
N TYR A 406 -48.03 -28.23 -3.92
CA TYR A 406 -48.15 -28.87 -5.24
C TYR A 406 -47.21 -28.27 -6.29
N ASN A 407 -46.98 -26.96 -6.23
CA ASN A 407 -46.02 -26.28 -7.12
C ASN A 407 -44.57 -26.68 -6.81
N ALA A 408 -44.25 -26.88 -5.52
CA ALA A 408 -42.92 -27.29 -5.09
C ALA A 408 -42.62 -28.78 -5.40
N THR A 409 -43.63 -29.65 -5.38
CA THR A 409 -43.47 -31.10 -5.67
C THR A 409 -43.67 -31.48 -7.14
N LYS A 410 -43.98 -30.52 -8.03
CA LYS A 410 -44.12 -30.74 -9.48
C LYS A 410 -42.80 -30.58 -10.25
N LYS A 411 -41.73 -30.13 -9.58
CA LYS A 411 -40.35 -30.23 -10.05
C LYS A 411 -39.76 -31.55 -9.59
#